data_AF-A0A8S1BKD6-F1
#
_entry.id   AF-A0A8S1BKD6-F1
#
_cell.length_a   1.000
_cell.length_b   1.000
_cell.length_c   1.000
_cell.angle_alpha   90.00
_cell.angle_beta   90.00
_cell.angle_gamma   90.00
#
_symmetry.space_group_name_H-M   'P 1'
#
loop_
_entity.id
_entity.type
_entity.pdbx_description
1 polymer ?
#
loop_
_entity_poly.entity_id
_entity_poly.type
_entity_poly.pdbx_seq_one_letter_code
_entity_poly.pdbx_strand_id
1 'polypeptide(L)'
;MNILPKKRWHVRTKENIARVRKDEAEAEEKAKQEQIRTEKADREARLRVLKHKSKQKLFELGLTDPEPEKILPTEHLNLFANFEEATKSTNKEHDKELKEKKEEYEKKIGYLTYLGQDTNEALGKKNWYEVLPESSRSSNIKDTYEKLVFKDADGKPKNKKTDEKDGEVCWKNKQSLDPMKAFKHLLPSHKDNKSSKKGEQKLNEDYSSINEKYKHKNKKNKHHRDRDNEIKLQKLREARLRREQQEKYRTEMFLTALNKPMNIEVQKDTKMKPKYNSQFNPELARQNYR
;
A
#
# COMPACT_ATOMS: atom_id res chain seq x y z
N MET A 1 -34.40 13.93 8.10
CA MET A 1 -33.01 14.42 7.87
C MET A 1 -32.22 13.39 7.08
N ASN A 2 -31.49 13.81 6.03
CA ASN A 2 -30.61 12.89 5.29
C ASN A 2 -29.28 12.69 6.04
N ILE A 3 -29.01 11.47 6.45
CA ILE A 3 -27.79 11.09 7.19
C ILE A 3 -26.70 10.51 6.28
N LEU A 4 -26.99 10.19 5.01
CA LEU A 4 -26.03 9.57 4.09
C LEU A 4 -24.77 10.41 3.86
N PRO A 5 -24.83 11.75 3.69
CA PRO A 5 -23.63 12.59 3.53
C PRO A 5 -22.63 12.50 4.68
N LYS A 6 -23.10 12.11 5.88
CA LYS A 6 -22.27 11.96 7.08
C LYS A 6 -21.63 10.56 7.18
N LYS A 7 -21.94 9.64 6.26
CA LYS A 7 -21.42 8.28 6.27
C LYS A 7 -20.23 8.14 5.32
N ARG A 8 -19.15 7.55 5.82
CA ARG A 8 -17.89 7.35 5.08
C ARG A 8 -18.02 6.43 3.87
N TRP A 9 -19.05 5.58 3.83
CA TRP A 9 -19.33 4.68 2.71
C TRP A 9 -20.19 5.31 1.60
N HIS A 10 -20.66 6.54 1.77
CA HIS A 10 -21.57 7.13 0.79
C HIS A 10 -20.82 7.45 -0.51
N VAL A 11 -21.18 6.75 -1.58
CA VAL A 11 -20.51 6.81 -2.90
C VAL A 11 -20.42 8.23 -3.49
N ARG A 12 -21.38 9.11 -3.19
CA ARG A 12 -21.45 10.47 -3.75
C ARG A 12 -20.60 11.51 -3.00
N THR A 13 -19.92 11.14 -1.92
CA THR A 13 -19.03 12.09 -1.24
C THR A 13 -17.80 12.34 -2.11
N LYS A 14 -17.31 13.59 -2.11
CA LYS A 14 -16.15 13.99 -2.92
C LYS A 14 -14.94 13.09 -2.70
N GLU A 15 -14.71 12.67 -1.46
CA GLU A 15 -13.61 11.77 -1.08
C GLU A 15 -13.72 10.38 -1.71
N ASN A 16 -14.92 9.80 -1.74
CA ASN A 16 -15.12 8.47 -2.31
C ASN A 16 -15.03 8.51 -3.83
N ILE A 17 -15.58 9.55 -4.46
CA ILE A 17 -15.44 9.76 -5.90
C ILE A 17 -13.95 9.95 -6.27
N ALA A 18 -13.19 10.70 -5.47
CA ALA A 18 -11.75 10.88 -5.70
C ALA A 18 -10.97 9.56 -5.56
N ARG A 19 -11.32 8.70 -4.60
CA ARG A 19 -10.72 7.36 -4.49
C ARG A 19 -11.03 6.50 -5.70
N VAL A 20 -12.28 6.46 -6.16
CA VAL A 20 -12.66 5.72 -7.37
C VAL A 20 -11.90 6.23 -8.59
N ARG A 21 -11.80 7.55 -8.79
CA ARG A 21 -11.01 8.12 -9.90
C ARG A 21 -9.54 7.77 -9.83
N LYS A 22 -8.97 7.71 -8.62
CA LYS A 22 -7.57 7.30 -8.44
C LYS A 22 -7.38 5.84 -8.82
N ASP A 23 -8.27 4.96 -8.37
CA ASP A 23 -8.21 3.54 -8.67
C ASP A 23 -8.44 3.27 -10.18
N GLU A 24 -9.37 4.02 -10.81
CA GLU A 24 -9.60 4.01 -12.27
C GLU A 24 -8.36 4.47 -13.04
N ALA A 25 -7.74 5.57 -12.62
CA ALA A 25 -6.53 6.08 -13.25
C ALA A 25 -5.34 5.11 -13.11
N GLU A 26 -5.17 4.48 -11.94
CA GLU A 26 -4.13 3.48 -11.72
C GLU A 26 -4.37 2.22 -12.56
N ALA A 27 -5.64 1.80 -12.71
CA ALA A 27 -6.01 0.70 -13.59
C ALA A 27 -5.74 1.03 -15.07
N GLU A 28 -6.06 2.26 -15.50
CA GLU A 28 -5.80 2.73 -16.86
C GLU A 28 -4.29 2.81 -17.15
N GLU A 29 -3.48 3.31 -16.21
CA GLU A 29 -2.03 3.38 -16.36
C GLU A 29 -1.41 1.98 -16.49
N LYS A 30 -1.82 1.03 -15.64
CA LYS A 30 -1.37 -0.37 -15.74
C LYS A 30 -1.75 -1.00 -17.09
N ALA A 31 -2.97 -0.78 -17.56
CA ALA A 31 -3.40 -1.27 -18.86
C ALA A 31 -2.58 -0.68 -20.02
N LYS A 32 -2.25 0.62 -19.97
CA LYS A 32 -1.35 1.26 -20.95
C LYS A 32 0.05 0.68 -20.91
N GLN A 33 0.61 0.45 -19.72
CA GLN A 33 1.93 -0.17 -19.57
C GLN A 33 1.97 -1.59 -20.16
N GLU A 34 0.93 -2.39 -19.95
CA GLU A 34 0.80 -3.73 -20.54
C GLU A 34 0.67 -3.69 -22.07
N GLN A 35 -0.11 -2.75 -22.61
CA GLN A 35 -0.21 -2.52 -24.05
C GLN A 35 1.14 -2.17 -24.66
N ILE A 36 1.86 -1.20 -24.07
CA ILE A 36 3.20 -0.80 -24.53
C ILE A 36 4.16 -1.99 -24.49
N ARG A 37 4.11 -2.81 -23.43
CA ARG A 37 4.94 -4.02 -23.32
C ARG A 37 4.63 -5.03 -24.42
N THR A 38 3.34 -5.22 -24.73
CA THR A 38 2.87 -6.12 -25.79
C THR A 38 3.30 -5.62 -27.17
N GLU A 39 3.09 -4.34 -27.47
CA GLU A 39 3.51 -3.72 -28.72
C GLU A 39 5.02 -3.77 -28.94
N LYS A 40 5.80 -3.55 -27.87
CA LYS A 40 7.26 -3.69 -27.91
C LYS A 40 7.66 -5.12 -28.22
N ALA A 41 7.04 -6.10 -27.55
CA ALA A 41 7.32 -7.52 -27.79
C ALA A 41 6.96 -7.94 -29.23
N ASP A 42 5.83 -7.47 -29.78
CA ASP A 42 5.43 -7.73 -31.16
C ASP A 42 6.42 -7.10 -32.16
N ARG A 43 6.81 -5.84 -31.92
CA ARG A 43 7.84 -5.17 -32.74
C ARG A 43 9.16 -5.93 -32.75
N GLU A 44 9.63 -6.35 -31.57
CA GLU A 44 10.86 -7.15 -31.44
C GLU A 44 10.74 -8.51 -32.13
N ALA A 45 9.59 -9.19 -32.02
CA ALA A 45 9.34 -10.47 -32.68
C ALA A 45 9.37 -10.33 -34.21
N ARG A 46 8.70 -9.33 -34.77
CA ARG A 46 8.73 -9.04 -36.22
C ARG A 46 10.15 -8.75 -36.69
N LEU A 47 10.91 -7.96 -35.93
CA LEU A 47 12.30 -7.62 -36.24
C LEU A 47 13.19 -8.87 -36.18
N ARG A 48 13.01 -9.75 -35.19
CA ARG A 48 13.72 -11.04 -35.11
C ARG A 48 13.44 -11.92 -36.33
N VAL A 49 12.19 -12.00 -36.77
CA VAL A 49 11.82 -12.76 -37.98
C VAL A 49 12.50 -12.18 -39.22
N LEU A 50 12.48 -10.86 -39.39
CA LEU A 50 13.16 -10.19 -40.51
C LEU A 50 14.67 -10.42 -40.48
N LYS A 51 15.30 -10.30 -39.31
CA LYS A 51 16.73 -10.61 -39.12
C LYS A 51 17.06 -12.06 -39.45
N HIS A 52 16.20 -13.01 -39.05
CA HIS A 52 16.43 -14.41 -39.37
C HIS A 52 16.32 -14.66 -40.87
N LYS A 53 15.30 -14.11 -41.54
CA LYS A 53 15.14 -14.20 -43.00
C LYS A 53 16.31 -13.56 -43.75
N SER A 54 16.80 -12.40 -43.30
CA SER A 54 17.95 -11.76 -43.94
C SER A 54 19.21 -12.61 -43.79
N LYS A 55 19.44 -13.21 -42.61
CA LYS A 55 20.56 -14.13 -42.38
C LYS A 55 20.47 -15.38 -43.25
N GLN A 56 19.28 -15.97 -43.36
CA GLN A 56 19.05 -17.11 -44.27
C GLN A 56 19.39 -16.73 -45.73
N LYS A 57 18.95 -15.55 -46.18
CA LYS A 57 19.25 -15.09 -47.54
C LYS A 57 20.75 -14.86 -47.77
N LEU A 58 21.48 -14.32 -46.78
CA LEU A 58 22.94 -14.16 -46.86
C LEU A 58 23.64 -15.52 -46.91
N PHE A 59 23.18 -16.47 -46.10
CA PHE A 59 23.65 -17.85 -46.12
C PHE A 59 23.43 -18.51 -47.48
N GLU A 60 22.25 -18.33 -48.10
CA GLU A 60 21.94 -18.81 -49.45
C GLU A 60 22.85 -18.20 -50.53
N LEU A 61 23.29 -16.95 -50.35
CA LEU A 61 24.24 -16.28 -51.24
C LEU A 61 25.72 -16.65 -50.98
N GLY A 62 25.99 -17.59 -50.07
CA GLY A 62 27.36 -18.03 -49.75
C GLY A 62 28.20 -17.00 -48.99
N LEU A 63 27.57 -15.94 -48.48
CA LEU A 63 28.19 -14.96 -47.60
C LEU A 63 28.01 -15.43 -46.16
N THR A 64 28.87 -16.35 -45.72
CA THR A 64 28.91 -16.84 -44.35
C THR A 64 29.41 -15.73 -43.43
N ASP A 65 28.71 -15.48 -42.31
CA ASP A 65 29.19 -14.60 -41.25
C ASP A 65 30.59 -15.08 -40.81
N PRO A 66 31.62 -14.20 -40.70
CA PRO A 66 32.87 -14.61 -40.07
C PRO A 66 32.55 -15.13 -38.66
N GLU A 67 33.15 -16.28 -38.33
CA GLU A 67 33.22 -16.81 -36.97
C GLU A 67 33.52 -15.66 -35.98
N PRO A 68 32.99 -15.68 -34.74
CA PRO A 68 33.22 -14.64 -33.76
C PRO A 68 34.69 -14.68 -33.31
N GLU A 69 35.59 -14.20 -34.16
CA GLU A 69 36.94 -13.87 -33.78
C GLU A 69 36.84 -12.82 -32.68
N LYS A 70 37.56 -13.06 -31.59
CA LYS A 70 37.61 -12.21 -30.41
C LYS A 70 38.12 -10.83 -30.83
N ILE A 71 37.20 -9.91 -31.09
CA ILE A 71 37.49 -8.52 -31.39
C ILE A 71 38.14 -7.93 -30.11
N LEU A 72 39.44 -7.67 -30.19
CA LEU A 72 40.17 -6.83 -29.25
C LEU A 72 39.39 -5.50 -29.10
N PRO A 73 39.43 -4.83 -27.93
CA PRO A 73 38.67 -3.61 -27.71
C PRO A 73 39.24 -2.47 -28.57
N THR A 74 38.87 -2.45 -29.84
CA THR A 74 38.97 -1.27 -30.68
C THR A 74 37.95 -0.29 -30.13
N GLU A 75 38.41 0.91 -29.79
CA GLU A 75 37.56 2.03 -29.42
C GLU A 75 36.34 2.11 -30.33
N HIS A 76 35.17 2.37 -29.75
CA HIS A 76 33.90 2.38 -30.44
C HIS A 76 33.95 3.35 -31.62
N LEU A 77 34.06 2.84 -32.85
CA LEU A 77 34.03 3.67 -34.06
C LEU A 77 32.62 4.24 -34.20
N ASN A 78 32.45 5.49 -33.80
CA ASN A 78 31.18 6.20 -33.96
C ASN A 78 31.02 6.63 -35.43
N LEU A 79 30.51 5.71 -36.26
CA LEU A 79 30.15 5.97 -37.65
C LEU A 79 29.14 7.12 -37.82
N PHE A 80 28.47 7.53 -36.73
CA PHE A 80 27.47 8.59 -36.70
C PHE A 80 27.93 9.87 -36.00
N ALA A 81 29.20 10.01 -35.60
CA ALA A 81 29.71 11.22 -34.95
C ALA A 81 29.38 12.48 -35.78
N ASN A 82 29.58 12.40 -37.09
CA ASN A 82 29.29 13.49 -38.03
C ASN A 82 27.77 13.78 -38.17
N PHE A 83 26.91 12.78 -37.96
CA PHE A 83 25.46 12.95 -38.09
C PHE A 83 24.84 13.48 -36.79
N GLU A 84 25.30 13.00 -35.64
CA GLU A 84 24.91 13.54 -34.34
C GLU A 84 25.28 15.02 -34.23
N GLU A 85 26.47 15.41 -34.70
CA GLU A 85 26.88 16.81 -34.76
C GLU A 85 26.02 17.66 -35.71
N ALA A 86 25.58 17.10 -36.84
CA ALA A 86 24.70 17.80 -37.78
C ALA A 86 23.27 18.02 -37.26
N THR A 87 22.77 17.14 -36.38
CA THR A 87 21.42 17.21 -35.80
C THR A 87 21.31 18.01 -34.50
N LYS A 88 22.44 18.49 -33.95
CA LYS A 88 22.49 19.34 -32.73
C LYS A 88 21.92 20.75 -32.89
N SER A 89 21.27 21.06 -34.01
CA SER A 89 20.45 22.28 -34.13
C SER A 89 19.11 22.09 -33.42
N THR A 90 19.13 21.84 -32.11
CA THR A 90 17.94 21.80 -31.27
C THR A 90 17.52 23.21 -30.89
N ASN A 91 16.21 23.43 -30.72
CA ASN A 91 15.69 24.69 -30.22
C ASN A 91 16.25 24.90 -28.80
N LYS A 92 17.04 25.98 -28.62
CA LYS A 92 17.67 26.31 -27.33
C LYS A 92 16.67 26.42 -26.18
N GLU A 93 15.41 26.72 -26.46
CA GLU A 93 14.35 26.77 -25.46
C GLU A 93 13.95 25.36 -24.98
N HIS A 94 13.92 24.37 -25.87
CA HIS A 94 13.56 23.00 -25.54
C HIS A 94 14.61 22.34 -24.63
N ASP A 95 15.89 22.58 -24.90
CA ASP A 95 16.97 22.03 -24.07
C ASP A 95 17.00 22.66 -22.68
N LYS A 96 16.63 23.94 -22.57
CA LYS A 96 16.43 24.62 -21.27
C LYS A 96 15.25 24.03 -20.52
N GLU A 97 14.12 23.84 -21.18
CA GLU A 97 12.92 23.26 -20.56
C GLU A 97 13.18 21.83 -20.06
N LEU A 98 13.92 21.01 -20.83
CA LEU A 98 14.32 19.68 -20.40
C LEU A 98 15.25 19.71 -19.18
N LYS A 99 16.19 20.67 -19.15
CA LYS A 99 17.10 20.86 -18.02
C LYS A 99 16.35 21.33 -16.77
N GLU A 100 15.44 22.29 -16.90
CA GLU A 100 14.58 22.76 -15.80
C GLU A 100 13.70 21.64 -15.26
N LYS A 101 13.04 20.86 -16.14
CA LYS A 101 12.25 19.69 -15.72
C LYS A 101 13.09 18.65 -14.97
N LYS A 102 14.33 18.44 -15.39
CA LYS A 102 15.27 17.53 -14.72
C LYS A 102 15.65 18.07 -13.34
N GLU A 103 15.98 19.35 -13.25
CA GLU A 103 16.31 20.01 -11.99
C GLU A 103 15.12 20.06 -11.03
N GLU A 104 13.90 20.29 -11.52
CA GLU A 104 12.67 20.21 -10.73
C GLU A 104 12.41 18.80 -10.20
N TYR A 105 12.61 17.78 -11.03
CA TYR A 105 12.50 16.39 -10.63
C TYR A 105 13.55 16.02 -9.58
N GLU A 106 14.81 16.42 -9.79
CA GLU A 106 15.91 16.22 -8.85
C GLU A 106 15.70 16.99 -7.54
N LYS A 107 15.18 18.22 -7.58
CA LYS A 107 14.75 18.98 -6.40
C LYS A 107 13.63 18.27 -5.67
N LYS A 108 12.63 17.77 -6.40
CA LYS A 108 11.47 17.06 -5.84
C LYS A 108 11.84 15.72 -5.19
N ILE A 109 12.86 15.05 -5.69
CA ILE A 109 13.39 13.80 -5.13
C ILE A 109 14.45 14.05 -4.05
N GLY A 110 14.99 15.26 -3.96
CA GLY A 110 16.03 15.61 -3.01
C GLY A 110 17.45 15.24 -3.49
N TYR A 111 17.64 14.99 -4.79
CA TYR A 111 18.98 14.92 -5.39
C TYR A 111 19.63 16.30 -5.50
N LEU A 112 18.82 17.31 -5.82
CA LEU A 112 19.25 18.72 -5.95
C LEU A 112 18.63 19.59 -4.84
N THR A 113 18.59 19.08 -3.61
CA THR A 113 18.26 19.87 -2.42
C THR A 113 19.53 20.39 -1.78
N TYR A 114 19.69 21.71 -1.76
CA TYR A 114 20.83 22.33 -1.08
C TYR A 114 20.59 22.24 0.43
N LEU A 115 21.58 21.69 1.14
CA LEU A 115 21.55 21.57 2.59
C LEU A 115 21.35 22.97 3.19
N GLY A 116 20.22 23.19 3.88
CA GLY A 116 19.91 24.47 4.50
C GLY A 116 18.80 25.30 3.84
N GLN A 117 18.25 24.91 2.68
CA GLN A 117 17.16 25.66 2.03
C GLN A 117 15.82 25.62 2.79
N ASP A 118 15.54 24.51 3.47
CA ASP A 118 14.32 24.35 4.29
C ASP A 118 14.53 24.73 5.77
N THR A 119 15.68 25.30 6.13
CA THR A 119 15.86 25.77 7.51
C THR A 119 14.95 26.96 7.77
N ASN A 120 14.44 27.04 8.99
CA ASN A 120 13.55 28.11 9.42
C ASN A 120 14.20 29.51 9.28
N GLU A 121 15.53 29.58 9.38
CA GLU A 121 16.32 30.79 9.12
C GLU A 121 16.27 31.23 7.65
N ALA A 122 16.45 30.31 6.69
CA ALA A 122 16.38 30.61 5.26
C ALA A 122 14.96 30.98 4.79
N LEU A 123 13.94 30.36 5.40
CA LEU A 123 12.52 30.63 5.11
C LEU A 123 11.96 31.85 5.87
N GLY A 124 12.76 32.49 6.74
CA GLY A 124 12.33 33.59 7.59
C GLY A 124 11.22 33.21 8.58
N LYS A 125 11.01 31.91 8.82
CA LYS A 125 10.01 31.39 9.76
C LYS A 125 10.66 31.32 11.13
N LYS A 126 9.95 31.80 12.16
CA LYS A 126 10.43 31.66 13.53
C LYS A 126 10.09 30.28 14.07
N ASN A 127 11.00 29.71 14.84
CA ASN A 127 10.77 28.43 15.49
C ASN A 127 9.69 28.52 16.58
N TRP A 128 9.04 27.40 16.88
CA TRP A 128 8.00 27.33 17.92
C TRP A 128 8.52 27.71 19.32
N TYR A 129 9.83 27.63 19.55
CA TYR A 129 10.47 28.06 20.80
C TYR A 129 10.86 29.54 20.81
N GLU A 130 10.97 30.19 19.64
CA GLU A 130 11.20 31.64 19.52
C GLU A 130 9.90 32.44 19.64
N VAL A 131 8.76 31.80 19.35
CA VAL A 131 7.43 32.42 19.40
C VAL A 131 6.61 31.81 20.52
N LEU A 132 6.31 32.62 21.53
CA LEU A 132 5.39 32.24 22.59
C LEU A 132 4.01 31.86 21.99
N PRO A 133 3.42 30.72 22.40
CA PRO A 133 2.09 30.31 21.97
C PRO A 133 1.06 31.41 22.17
N GLU A 134 0.10 31.54 21.25
CA GLU A 134 -0.94 32.59 21.28
C GLU A 134 -1.71 32.61 22.61
N SER A 135 -1.90 31.44 23.23
CA SER A 135 -2.54 31.30 24.55
C SER A 135 -1.77 31.95 25.70
N SER A 136 -0.47 32.19 25.54
CA SER A 136 0.41 32.75 26.56
C SER A 136 0.63 34.26 26.39
N ARG A 137 0.06 34.87 25.34
CA ARG A 137 0.15 36.31 25.08
C ARG A 137 -0.83 37.17 25.88
N SER A 138 -1.57 36.57 26.82
CA SER A 138 -2.46 37.31 27.72
C SER A 138 -1.62 38.20 28.65
N SER A 139 -1.89 39.50 28.64
CA SER A 139 -1.16 40.55 29.37
C SER A 139 -1.26 40.48 30.90
N ASN A 140 -2.05 39.56 31.46
CA ASN A 140 -2.22 39.42 32.91
C ASN A 140 -1.58 38.12 33.42
N ILE A 141 -0.33 38.23 33.87
CA ILE A 141 0.42 37.16 34.55
C ILE A 141 -0.32 36.59 35.78
N LYS A 142 -1.28 37.33 36.35
CA LYS A 142 -2.14 36.86 37.46
C LYS A 142 -3.16 35.81 37.03
N ASP A 143 -3.70 35.88 35.81
CA ASP A 143 -4.76 34.98 35.35
C ASP A 143 -4.21 33.58 35.02
N THR A 144 -2.93 33.48 34.63
CA THR A 144 -2.28 32.19 34.35
C THR A 144 -2.00 31.40 35.62
N TYR A 145 -1.61 32.06 36.71
CA TYR A 145 -1.38 31.41 38.00
C TYR A 145 -2.68 30.86 38.61
N GLU A 146 -3.77 31.62 38.52
CA GLU A 146 -5.09 31.17 38.99
C GLU A 146 -5.66 29.97 38.22
N LYS A 147 -5.33 29.88 36.92
CA LYS A 147 -5.81 28.81 36.02
C LYS A 147 -5.00 27.50 36.17
N LEU A 148 -3.75 27.59 36.62
CA LEU A 148 -2.86 26.44 36.82
C LEU A 148 -3.06 25.77 38.19
N VAL A 149 -3.62 26.48 39.16
CA VAL A 149 -4.00 25.90 40.45
C VAL A 149 -5.31 25.14 40.30
N PHE A 150 -5.25 23.81 40.37
CA PHE A 150 -6.44 22.97 40.43
C PHE A 150 -7.25 23.35 41.69
N LYS A 151 -8.44 23.95 41.51
CA LYS A 151 -9.38 24.26 42.59
C LYS A 151 -10.32 23.06 42.83
N ASP A 152 -10.73 22.83 44.08
CA ASP A 152 -11.87 21.94 44.40
C ASP A 152 -13.20 22.58 43.97
N ALA A 153 -14.29 21.81 44.02
CA ALA A 153 -15.64 22.33 43.77
C ALA A 153 -16.01 23.51 44.68
N ASP A 154 -15.36 23.62 45.85
CA ASP A 154 -15.53 24.70 46.83
C ASP A 154 -14.58 25.90 46.61
N GLY A 155 -13.84 25.95 45.49
CA GLY A 155 -13.01 27.10 45.10
C GLY A 155 -11.69 27.28 45.86
N LYS A 156 -11.39 26.44 46.86
CA LYS A 156 -10.12 26.44 47.60
C LYS A 156 -9.01 25.77 46.79
N PRO A 157 -7.74 26.22 46.90
CA PRO A 157 -6.62 25.59 46.21
C PRO A 157 -6.40 24.16 46.70
N LYS A 158 -6.31 23.18 45.78
CA LYS A 158 -5.96 21.79 46.11
C LYS A 158 -4.53 21.73 46.61
N ASN A 159 -4.33 21.56 47.91
CA ASN A 159 -3.05 21.09 48.45
C ASN A 159 -2.89 19.62 48.07
N LYS A 160 -2.29 19.37 46.89
CA LYS A 160 -1.81 18.03 46.52
C LYS A 160 -0.68 17.66 47.48
N LYS A 161 -0.94 16.72 48.40
CA LYS A 161 0.14 16.08 49.18
C LYS A 161 1.13 15.50 48.16
N THR A 162 2.38 15.94 48.19
CA THR A 162 3.41 15.37 47.34
C THR A 162 3.58 13.91 47.71
N ASP A 163 3.64 13.05 46.70
CA ASP A 163 3.72 11.61 46.89
C ASP A 163 5.18 11.23 47.18
N GLU A 164 5.63 11.62 48.37
CA GLU A 164 6.99 11.45 48.85
C GLU A 164 7.04 10.34 49.90
N LYS A 165 7.95 9.38 49.68
CA LYS A 165 8.26 8.35 50.67
C LYS A 165 9.77 8.11 50.64
N ASP A 166 10.40 8.13 51.82
CA ASP A 166 11.83 7.88 51.99
C ASP A 166 12.74 8.79 51.11
N GLY A 167 12.32 10.05 50.90
CA GLY A 167 13.05 11.03 50.08
C GLY A 167 12.78 10.92 48.57
N GLU A 168 11.96 9.97 48.13
CA GLU A 168 11.62 9.79 46.72
C GLU A 168 10.28 10.44 46.34
N VAL A 169 10.33 11.37 45.37
CA VAL A 169 9.14 11.99 44.76
C VAL A 169 8.44 11.03 43.79
N CYS A 170 7.11 11.08 43.75
CA CYS A 170 6.26 10.23 42.89
C CYS A 170 6.41 8.73 43.15
N TRP A 171 6.61 8.35 44.43
CA TRP A 171 6.86 6.97 44.85
C TRP A 171 5.82 5.97 44.29
N LYS A 172 4.52 6.26 44.36
CA LYS A 172 3.49 5.31 43.89
C LYS A 172 3.55 5.09 42.39
N ASN A 173 3.88 6.13 41.62
CA ASN A 173 3.98 6.03 40.17
C ASN A 173 5.17 5.16 39.77
N LYS A 174 6.33 5.35 40.42
CA LYS A 174 7.52 4.48 40.24
C LYS A 174 7.20 3.02 40.57
N GLN A 175 6.50 2.80 41.68
CA GLN A 175 6.05 1.46 42.08
C GLN A 175 5.09 0.83 41.06
N SER A 176 4.27 1.61 40.36
CA SER A 176 3.37 1.09 39.32
C SER A 176 4.11 0.69 38.04
N LEU A 177 5.25 1.31 37.77
CA LEU A 177 6.11 1.05 36.63
C LEU A 177 7.13 -0.07 36.90
N ASP A 178 7.20 -0.57 38.13
CA ASP A 178 8.09 -1.66 38.50
C ASP A 178 7.58 -3.01 37.93
N PRO A 179 8.33 -3.66 37.03
CA PRO A 179 7.94 -4.95 36.47
C PRO A 179 7.74 -6.03 37.54
N MET A 180 8.49 -6.01 38.65
CA MET A 180 8.32 -7.00 39.73
C MET A 180 6.94 -6.90 40.39
N LYS A 181 6.36 -5.70 40.45
CA LYS A 181 4.99 -5.51 40.97
C LYS A 181 3.94 -6.05 40.02
N ALA A 182 4.18 -5.97 38.71
CA ALA A 182 3.29 -6.56 37.71
C ALA A 182 3.23 -8.10 37.83
N PHE A 183 4.35 -8.77 38.13
CA PHE A 183 4.40 -10.23 38.28
C PHE A 183 3.89 -10.75 39.64
N LYS A 184 3.60 -9.89 40.61
CA LYS A 184 3.17 -10.29 41.96
C LYS A 184 1.87 -11.12 41.98
N HIS A 185 1.01 -10.98 40.97
CA HIS A 185 -0.22 -11.75 40.82
C HIS A 185 0.00 -13.19 40.28
N LEU A 186 1.17 -13.46 39.70
CA LEU A 186 1.55 -14.76 39.13
C LEU A 186 2.30 -15.63 40.14
N LEU A 187 2.78 -15.03 41.23
CA LEU A 187 3.40 -15.78 42.31
C LEU A 187 2.30 -16.51 43.11
N PRO A 188 2.44 -17.83 43.33
CA PRO A 188 1.56 -18.55 44.24
C PRO A 188 1.63 -17.87 45.61
N SER A 189 0.48 -17.49 46.17
CA SER A 189 0.43 -17.03 47.55
C SER A 189 0.74 -18.22 48.45
N HIS A 190 2.02 -18.40 48.78
CA HIS A 190 2.42 -19.26 49.87
C HIS A 190 1.85 -18.63 51.14
N LYS A 191 0.78 -19.22 51.67
CA LYS A 191 0.26 -18.91 53.00
C LYS A 191 1.22 -19.49 54.02
N ASP A 192 2.39 -18.89 54.13
CA ASP A 192 3.28 -19.17 55.23
C ASP A 192 2.82 -18.29 56.40
N ASN A 193 2.10 -18.93 57.31
CA ASN A 193 1.79 -18.41 58.63
C ASN A 193 3.11 -18.11 59.36
N LYS A 194 3.49 -16.82 59.50
CA LYS A 194 3.97 -16.24 60.78
C LYS A 194 4.31 -14.75 60.68
N SER A 195 3.60 -13.99 61.52
CA SER A 195 4.04 -12.82 62.31
C SER A 195 4.75 -11.66 61.60
N SER A 196 4.04 -10.57 61.38
CA SER A 196 4.20 -9.36 62.22
C SER A 196 3.16 -8.30 61.86
N LYS A 197 2.55 -7.74 62.90
CA LYS A 197 1.63 -6.58 62.86
C LYS A 197 2.39 -5.33 62.42
N LYS A 198 1.78 -4.49 61.57
CA LYS A 198 1.32 -3.13 61.94
C LYS A 198 0.75 -2.34 60.75
N GLY A 199 -0.47 -1.82 60.95
CA GLY A 199 -1.08 -0.66 60.28
C GLY A 199 -1.53 -0.88 58.84
N GLU A 200 -2.73 -0.57 58.38
CA GLU A 200 -3.82 0.24 58.90
C GLU A 200 -5.10 -0.11 58.12
N GLN A 201 -6.22 -0.03 58.84
CA GLN A 201 -7.54 0.38 58.37
C GLN A 201 -8.30 -0.48 57.34
N LYS A 202 -9.27 -1.21 57.90
CA LYS A 202 -10.53 -1.61 57.27
C LYS A 202 -11.15 -0.45 56.49
N LEU A 203 -11.67 -0.72 55.29
CA LEU A 203 -13.05 -0.40 54.90
C LEU A 203 -13.41 -1.09 53.58
N ASN A 204 -14.58 -1.76 53.59
CA ASN A 204 -15.40 -2.25 52.49
C ASN A 204 -15.07 -3.64 51.87
N GLU A 205 -15.44 -4.68 52.62
CA GLU A 205 -16.30 -5.75 52.08
C GLU A 205 -17.58 -5.07 51.55
N ASP A 206 -17.93 -5.16 50.25
CA ASP A 206 -19.18 -5.85 49.87
C ASP A 206 -19.36 -6.08 48.34
N TYR A 207 -18.33 -5.94 47.49
CA TYR A 207 -18.53 -5.98 46.02
C TYR A 207 -17.73 -7.01 45.20
N SER A 208 -17.14 -8.06 45.80
CA SER A 208 -16.29 -9.00 45.03
C SER A 208 -16.85 -10.43 44.83
N SER A 209 -17.89 -10.87 45.54
CA SER A 209 -18.35 -12.28 45.42
C SER A 209 -19.18 -12.58 44.16
N ILE A 210 -19.60 -11.57 43.40
CA ILE A 210 -20.38 -11.77 42.16
C ILE A 210 -19.50 -12.19 40.98
N ASN A 211 -18.18 -11.92 40.99
CA ASN A 211 -17.37 -12.01 39.77
C ASN A 211 -16.68 -13.37 39.53
N GLU A 212 -16.70 -14.30 40.50
CA GLU A 212 -16.06 -15.62 40.34
C GLU A 212 -16.92 -16.63 39.58
N LYS A 213 -18.26 -16.56 39.67
CA LYS A 213 -19.15 -17.43 38.88
C LYS A 213 -19.15 -17.12 37.38
N TYR A 214 -18.76 -15.90 36.96
CA TYR A 214 -18.70 -15.53 35.54
C TYR A 214 -17.40 -15.94 34.83
N LYS A 215 -16.32 -16.22 35.56
CA LYS A 215 -15.03 -16.60 34.93
C LYS A 215 -15.01 -18.03 34.40
N HIS A 216 -15.72 -18.97 35.03
CA HIS A 216 -15.76 -20.36 34.55
C HIS A 216 -16.62 -20.58 33.29
N LYS A 217 -17.63 -19.72 33.03
CA LYS A 217 -18.43 -19.78 31.78
C LYS A 217 -17.66 -19.27 30.54
N ASN A 218 -16.75 -18.32 30.71
CA ASN A 218 -16.02 -17.71 29.59
C ASN A 218 -14.91 -18.61 28.99
N LYS A 219 -14.32 -19.54 29.74
CA LYS A 219 -13.32 -20.48 29.20
C LYS A 219 -13.92 -21.50 28.21
N LYS A 220 -15.13 -22.02 28.46
CA LYS A 220 -15.83 -22.94 27.53
C LYS A 220 -16.23 -22.23 26.22
N ASN A 221 -16.72 -20.99 26.30
CA ASN A 221 -17.08 -20.19 25.11
C ASN A 221 -15.87 -19.81 24.26
N LYS A 222 -14.70 -19.59 24.86
CA LYS A 222 -13.46 -19.31 24.11
C LYS A 222 -13.02 -20.52 23.28
N HIS A 223 -13.04 -21.71 23.87
CA HIS A 223 -12.63 -22.93 23.18
C HIS A 223 -13.59 -23.34 22.04
N HIS A 224 -14.88 -23.01 22.15
CA HIS A 224 -15.85 -23.19 21.05
C HIS A 224 -15.58 -22.22 19.89
N ARG A 225 -15.32 -20.94 20.20
CA ARG A 225 -14.98 -19.94 19.18
C ARG A 225 -13.70 -20.28 18.42
N ASP A 226 -12.70 -20.82 19.12
CA ASP A 226 -11.44 -21.22 18.49
C ASP A 226 -11.65 -22.40 17.51
N ARG A 227 -12.51 -23.38 17.87
CA ARG A 227 -12.90 -24.48 16.95
C ARG A 227 -13.73 -23.99 15.76
N ASP A 228 -14.67 -23.07 15.97
CA ASP A 228 -15.48 -22.50 14.87
C ASP A 228 -14.59 -21.73 13.88
N ASN A 229 -13.60 -21.00 14.39
CA ASN A 229 -12.63 -20.30 13.58
C ASN A 229 -11.75 -21.27 12.79
N GLU A 230 -11.35 -22.39 13.39
CA GLU A 230 -10.58 -23.44 12.71
C GLU A 230 -11.38 -24.11 11.59
N ILE A 231 -12.65 -24.45 11.84
CA ILE A 231 -13.57 -25.00 10.83
C ILE A 231 -13.80 -23.99 9.69
N LYS A 232 -13.97 -22.71 10.03
CA LYS A 232 -14.12 -21.64 9.03
C LYS A 232 -12.85 -21.47 8.20
N LEU A 233 -11.66 -21.57 8.83
CA LEU A 233 -10.38 -21.49 8.14
C LEU A 233 -10.15 -22.68 7.22
N GLN A 234 -10.53 -23.90 7.63
CA GLN A 234 -10.51 -25.09 6.78
C GLN A 234 -11.39 -24.92 5.55
N LYS A 235 -12.63 -24.45 5.70
CA LYS A 235 -13.52 -24.15 4.55
C LYS A 235 -12.91 -23.13 3.58
N LEU A 236 -12.22 -22.10 4.10
CA LEU A 236 -11.53 -21.12 3.26
C LEU A 236 -10.33 -21.72 2.52
N ARG A 237 -9.60 -22.66 3.14
CA ARG A 237 -8.50 -23.40 2.50
C ARG A 237 -9.01 -24.33 1.40
N GLU A 238 -10.09 -25.07 1.66
CA GLU A 238 -10.74 -25.92 0.66
C GLU A 238 -11.27 -25.10 -0.52
N ALA A 239 -11.91 -23.96 -0.26
CA ALA A 239 -12.38 -23.05 -1.31
C ALA A 239 -11.23 -22.48 -2.14
N ARG A 240 -10.10 -22.15 -1.52
CA ARG A 240 -8.88 -21.73 -2.23
C ARG A 240 -8.35 -22.86 -3.11
N LEU A 241 -8.19 -24.06 -2.57
CA LEU A 241 -7.66 -25.20 -3.31
C LEU A 241 -8.54 -25.57 -4.50
N ARG A 242 -9.87 -25.50 -4.34
CA ARG A 242 -10.82 -25.70 -5.44
C ARG A 242 -10.68 -24.65 -6.55
N ARG A 243 -10.44 -23.38 -6.19
CA ARG A 243 -10.19 -22.31 -7.16
C ARG A 243 -8.88 -22.54 -7.90
N GLU A 244 -7.81 -22.86 -7.18
CA GLU A 244 -6.52 -23.19 -7.76
C GLU A 244 -6.61 -24.40 -8.70
N GLN A 245 -7.38 -25.44 -8.35
CA GLN A 245 -7.64 -26.59 -9.22
C GLN A 245 -8.42 -26.20 -10.49
N GLN A 246 -9.44 -25.34 -10.36
CA GLN A 246 -10.20 -24.85 -11.52
C GLN A 246 -9.35 -24.00 -12.45
N GLU A 247 -8.50 -23.12 -11.90
CA GLU A 247 -7.55 -22.31 -12.66
C GLU A 247 -6.50 -23.20 -13.32
N LYS A 248 -5.93 -24.18 -12.60
CA LYS A 248 -5.02 -25.19 -13.17
C LYS A 248 -5.67 -25.95 -14.32
N TYR A 249 -6.88 -26.48 -14.14
CA TYR A 249 -7.61 -27.17 -15.19
C TYR A 249 -7.86 -26.27 -16.40
N ARG A 250 -8.24 -25.00 -16.18
CA ARG A 250 -8.42 -24.02 -17.26
C ARG A 250 -7.11 -23.75 -18.01
N THR A 251 -6.00 -23.60 -17.29
CA THR A 251 -4.67 -23.41 -17.90
C THR A 251 -4.21 -24.66 -18.64
N GLU A 252 -4.45 -25.84 -18.10
CA GLU A 252 -4.12 -27.12 -18.73
C GLU A 252 -4.96 -27.34 -19.99
N MET A 253 -6.26 -27.07 -19.95
CA MET A 253 -7.12 -27.08 -21.15
C MET A 253 -6.63 -26.10 -22.22
N PHE A 254 -6.17 -24.92 -21.82
CA PHE A 254 -5.60 -23.95 -22.75
C PHE A 254 -4.27 -24.42 -23.34
N LEU A 255 -3.35 -24.93 -22.51
CA LEU A 255 -2.04 -25.45 -22.94
C LEU A 255 -2.17 -26.70 -23.79
N THR A 256 -3.08 -27.60 -23.47
CA THR A 256 -3.38 -28.79 -24.27
C THR A 256 -4.04 -28.41 -25.60
N ALA A 257 -4.91 -27.40 -25.63
CA ALA A 257 -5.42 -26.84 -26.89
C ALA A 257 -4.31 -26.19 -27.74
N LEU A 258 -3.31 -25.57 -27.10
CA LEU A 258 -2.13 -25.01 -27.78
C LEU A 258 -1.18 -26.09 -28.33
N ASN A 259 -1.02 -27.19 -27.57
CA ASN A 259 -0.09 -28.27 -27.89
C ASN A 259 -0.71 -29.39 -28.74
N LYS A 260 -2.02 -29.33 -29.04
CA LYS A 260 -2.65 -30.30 -29.93
C LYS A 260 -2.29 -29.96 -31.38
N PRO A 261 -1.58 -30.83 -32.14
CA PRO A 261 -1.50 -30.66 -33.57
C PRO A 261 -2.93 -30.76 -34.12
N MET A 262 -3.41 -29.64 -34.64
CA MET A 262 -4.72 -29.48 -35.26
C MET A 262 -4.83 -30.41 -36.48
N ASN A 263 -5.35 -31.62 -36.28
CA ASN A 263 -6.03 -32.36 -37.35
C ASN A 263 -7.45 -31.78 -37.42
N ILE A 264 -7.60 -30.72 -38.21
CA ILE A 264 -8.87 -30.00 -38.37
C ILE A 264 -9.72 -30.78 -39.37
N GLU A 265 -10.57 -31.67 -38.88
CA GLU A 265 -11.79 -31.99 -39.63
C GLU A 265 -12.70 -30.75 -39.58
N VAL A 266 -12.63 -29.97 -40.67
CA VAL A 266 -13.50 -28.82 -40.91
C VAL A 266 -14.92 -29.34 -41.08
N GLN A 267 -15.74 -29.29 -40.02
CA GLN A 267 -17.18 -29.32 -40.18
C GLN A 267 -17.58 -28.03 -40.91
N LYS A 268 -17.85 -28.18 -42.21
CA LYS A 268 -18.39 -27.11 -43.05
C LYS A 268 -19.81 -26.83 -42.59
N ASP A 269 -20.01 -25.77 -41.81
CA ASP A 269 -21.33 -25.17 -41.66
C ASP A 269 -21.81 -24.73 -43.04
N THR A 270 -22.78 -25.46 -43.59
CA THR A 270 -23.43 -25.21 -44.90
C THR A 270 -24.35 -24.00 -44.90
N LYS A 271 -24.15 -23.04 -43.98
CA LYS A 271 -24.98 -21.84 -43.90
C LYS A 271 -24.36 -20.75 -44.78
N MET A 272 -24.99 -20.50 -45.93
CA MET A 272 -24.60 -19.41 -46.84
C MET A 272 -24.57 -18.09 -46.07
N LYS A 273 -23.40 -17.45 -46.03
CA LYS A 273 -23.24 -16.13 -45.40
C LYS A 273 -23.98 -15.08 -46.23
N PRO A 274 -24.89 -14.27 -45.64
CA PRO A 274 -25.59 -13.22 -46.38
C PRO A 274 -24.60 -12.16 -46.88
N LYS A 275 -24.83 -11.66 -48.09
CA LYS A 275 -23.92 -10.70 -48.77
C LYS A 275 -24.05 -9.27 -48.23
N TYR A 276 -25.17 -8.96 -47.58
CA TYR A 276 -25.47 -7.64 -47.03
C TYR A 276 -25.78 -7.72 -45.53
N ASN A 277 -25.50 -6.64 -44.80
CA ASN A 277 -25.77 -6.55 -43.38
C ASN A 277 -27.28 -6.45 -43.12
N SER A 278 -27.80 -7.39 -42.30
CA SER A 278 -29.22 -7.50 -41.96
C SER A 278 -29.84 -6.25 -41.32
N GLN A 279 -29.03 -5.41 -40.67
CA GLN A 279 -29.52 -4.20 -40.02
C GLN A 279 -29.86 -3.07 -41.00
N PHE A 280 -29.17 -3.05 -42.16
CA PHE A 280 -29.30 -1.95 -43.13
C PHE A 280 -30.10 -2.36 -44.36
N ASN A 281 -30.00 -3.63 -44.78
CA ASN A 281 -30.67 -4.14 -45.99
C ASN A 281 -31.31 -5.51 -45.69
N PRO A 282 -32.40 -5.56 -44.90
CA PRO A 282 -33.00 -6.80 -44.41
C PRO A 282 -33.60 -7.67 -45.54
N GLU A 283 -34.18 -7.06 -46.58
CA GLU A 283 -34.73 -7.79 -47.74
C GLU A 283 -33.64 -8.57 -48.49
N LEU A 284 -32.51 -7.91 -48.80
CA LEU A 284 -31.39 -8.52 -49.52
C LEU A 284 -30.63 -9.56 -48.68
N ALA A 285 -30.58 -9.38 -47.36
CA ALA A 285 -29.95 -10.34 -46.46
C ALA A 285 -30.74 -11.65 -46.33
N ARG A 286 -32.05 -11.64 -46.63
CA ARG A 286 -32.94 -12.81 -46.52
C ARG A 286 -33.12 -13.61 -47.82
N GLN A 287 -32.66 -13.10 -48.96
CA GLN A 287 -32.84 -13.73 -50.27
C GLN A 287 -32.22 -15.13 -50.40
N ASN A 288 -31.23 -15.47 -49.57
CA ASN A 288 -30.50 -16.74 -49.64
C ASN A 288 -31.05 -17.83 -48.69
N TYR A 289 -32.21 -17.59 -48.05
CA TYR A 289 -32.82 -18.50 -47.07
C TYR A 289 -34.11 -19.17 -47.57
N ARG A 290 -34.33 -19.24 -48.89
CA ARG A 290 -35.47 -19.95 -49.49
C ARG A 290 -35.10 -21.36 -49.94
#